data_AF-A0A0B6ZH90-F1
#
_entry.id   AF-A0A0B6ZH90-F1
#
_cell.length_a   1.000
_cell.length_b   1.000
_cell.length_c   1.000
_cell.angle_alpha   90.00
_cell.angle_beta   90.00
_cell.angle_gamma   90.00
#
_symmetry.space_group_name_H-M   'P 1'
#
loop_
_entity.id
_entity.type
_entity.pdbx_description
1 polymer ?
#
loop_
_entity_poly.entity_id
_entity_poly.type
_entity_poly.pdbx_seq_one_letter_code
_entity_poly.pdbx_strand_id
1 'polypeptide(L)'
;VPGGRNLLVSWNNRQQYIDAIKRLRIRELTNSHRVAAIVTGLSSLIPLQVLTLLSPHDLEIRTSGRPHISLDFLKGHTMYQVGLVESDVHIEYFWTTLESFSQEELARFIKFACNQERIPQTCPCQEGGPDTAHVPPYPMKIAPPDGTGPPDSRYIRVETCMFMIKLPQYSCQEVMTQRLRYAINCREDPLSG
;
A
#
# COMPACT_ATOMS: atom_id res chain seq x y z
N VAL A 1 1.31 27.11 -19.81
CA VAL A 1 2.44 28.01 -20.14
C VAL A 1 2.35 28.29 -21.63
N PRO A 2 2.13 29.54 -22.06
CA PRO A 2 2.14 29.92 -23.48
C PRO A 2 3.45 29.46 -24.13
N GLY A 3 3.40 28.84 -25.31
CA GLY A 3 4.60 28.31 -25.99
C GLY A 3 5.28 27.12 -25.29
N GLY A 4 4.68 26.55 -24.23
CA GLY A 4 5.31 25.52 -23.39
C GLY A 4 5.75 24.26 -24.15
N ARG A 5 5.15 23.95 -25.30
CA ARG A 5 5.54 22.81 -26.16
C ARG A 5 6.98 22.91 -26.67
N ASN A 6 7.49 24.13 -26.86
CA ASN A 6 8.83 24.38 -27.41
C ASN A 6 9.85 24.74 -26.31
N LEU A 7 9.43 24.75 -25.04
CA LEU A 7 10.25 25.13 -23.90
C LEU A 7 10.80 23.86 -23.24
N LEU A 8 12.10 23.63 -23.39
CA LEU A 8 12.78 22.52 -22.72
C LEU A 8 12.85 22.76 -21.21
N VAL A 9 12.64 21.69 -20.44
CA VAL A 9 12.82 21.73 -18.98
C VAL A 9 14.32 21.80 -18.69
N SER A 10 14.70 22.79 -17.88
CA SER A 10 16.06 23.01 -17.41
C SER A 10 16.04 23.22 -15.90
N TRP A 11 17.21 23.18 -15.27
CA TRP A 11 17.30 23.44 -13.83
C TRP A 11 16.69 24.80 -13.46
N ASN A 12 16.87 25.84 -14.29
CA ASN A 12 16.39 27.20 -14.02
C ASN A 12 14.86 27.31 -14.08
N ASN A 13 14.17 26.52 -14.91
CA ASN A 13 12.71 26.58 -15.05
C ASN A 13 11.97 25.41 -14.36
N ARG A 14 12.68 24.54 -13.63
CA ARG A 14 12.12 23.35 -12.97
C ARG A 14 10.91 23.65 -12.09
N GLN A 15 10.93 24.77 -11.35
CA GLN A 15 9.83 25.13 -10.46
C GLN A 15 8.56 25.47 -11.24
N GLN A 16 8.70 26.24 -12.32
CA GLN A 16 7.59 26.58 -13.21
C GLN A 16 6.97 25.32 -13.83
N TYR A 17 7.80 24.35 -14.21
CA TYR A 17 7.35 23.06 -14.73
C TYR A 17 6.60 22.25 -13.65
N ILE A 18 7.18 22.13 -12.44
CA ILE A 18 6.54 21.45 -11.30
C ILE A 18 5.16 22.04 -11.02
N ASP A 19 5.06 23.37 -10.94
CA ASP A 19 3.79 24.04 -10.66
C ASP A 19 2.78 23.87 -11.81
N ALA A 20 3.25 23.84 -13.05
CA ALA A 20 2.40 23.56 -14.21
C ALA A 20 1.83 22.14 -14.17
N ILE A 21 2.64 21.14 -13.82
CA ILE A 21 2.19 19.75 -13.67
C ILE A 21 1.21 19.63 -12.49
N LYS A 22 1.50 20.24 -11.34
CA LYS A 22 0.58 20.26 -10.19
C LYS A 22 -0.79 20.82 -10.58
N ARG A 23 -0.82 21.97 -11.25
CA ARG A 23 -2.07 22.58 -11.73
C ARG A 23 -2.81 21.70 -12.74
N LEU A 24 -2.08 21.06 -13.66
CA LEU A 24 -2.68 20.13 -14.61
C LEU A 24 -3.35 18.96 -13.89
N ARG A 25 -2.65 18.31 -12.96
CA ARG A 25 -3.19 17.19 -12.18
C ARG A 25 -4.42 17.59 -11.36
N ILE A 26 -4.38 18.74 -10.71
CA ILE A 26 -5.55 19.26 -9.98
C ILE A 26 -6.72 19.46 -10.93
N ARG A 27 -6.51 20.07 -12.10
CA ARG A 27 -7.58 20.31 -13.09
C ARG A 27 -8.18 19.02 -13.64
N GLU A 28 -7.36 17.98 -13.86
CA GLU A 28 -7.81 16.65 -14.28
C GLU A 28 -8.72 16.03 -13.21
N LEU A 29 -8.34 16.15 -11.93
CA LEU A 29 -9.10 15.64 -10.79
C LEU A 29 -10.39 16.45 -10.52
N THR A 30 -10.36 17.76 -10.73
CA THR A 30 -11.49 18.66 -10.46
C THR A 30 -12.33 18.97 -11.69
N ASN A 31 -12.34 18.08 -12.69
CA ASN A 31 -13.17 18.23 -13.88
C ASN A 31 -14.64 18.45 -13.47
N SER A 32 -15.12 19.68 -13.64
CA SER A 32 -16.41 20.12 -13.09
C SER A 32 -17.58 19.28 -13.58
N HIS A 33 -17.54 18.82 -14.83
CA HIS A 33 -18.60 17.97 -15.40
C HIS A 33 -18.63 16.59 -14.73
N ARG A 34 -17.47 15.97 -14.51
CA ARG A 34 -17.38 14.66 -13.83
C ARG A 34 -17.79 14.76 -12.37
N VAL A 35 -17.34 15.81 -11.68
CA VAL A 35 -17.70 16.06 -10.28
C VAL A 35 -19.20 16.34 -10.15
N ALA A 36 -19.78 17.16 -11.02
CA ALA A 36 -21.21 17.45 -11.01
C ALA A 36 -22.07 16.19 -11.21
N ALA A 37 -21.66 15.29 -12.11
CA ALA A 37 -22.35 14.01 -12.29
C ALA A 37 -22.34 13.14 -11.03
N ILE A 38 -21.20 13.05 -10.33
CA ILE A 38 -21.08 12.31 -9.05
C ILE A 38 -21.98 12.94 -7.99
N VAL A 39 -21.93 14.27 -7.83
CA VAL A 39 -22.75 15.01 -6.86
C VAL A 39 -24.24 14.81 -7.14
N THR A 40 -24.65 14.84 -8.42
CA THR A 40 -26.04 14.64 -8.84
C THR A 40 -26.51 13.22 -8.56
N GLY A 41 -25.68 12.21 -8.84
CA GLY A 41 -25.98 10.82 -8.51
C GLY A 41 -26.15 10.61 -7.01
N LEU A 42 -25.21 11.11 -6.20
CA LEU A 42 -25.28 11.02 -4.74
C LEU A 42 -26.48 11.77 -4.16
N SER A 43 -26.77 12.98 -4.66
CA SER A 43 -27.86 13.82 -4.16
C SER A 43 -29.26 13.30 -4.52
N SER A 44 -29.35 12.39 -5.49
CA SER A 44 -30.61 11.69 -5.82
C SER A 44 -31.01 10.65 -4.75
N LEU A 45 -30.06 10.20 -3.93
CA LEU A 45 -30.28 9.20 -2.88
C LEU A 45 -30.18 9.80 -1.48
N ILE A 46 -29.23 10.73 -1.26
CA ILE A 46 -28.93 11.32 0.05
C ILE A 46 -29.03 12.84 -0.07
N PRO A 47 -29.81 13.53 0.79
CA PRO A 47 -29.92 14.98 0.77
C PRO A 47 -28.54 15.67 0.85
N LEU A 48 -28.30 16.63 -0.05
CA LEU A 48 -26.99 17.30 -0.17
C LEU A 48 -26.55 17.98 1.12
N GLN A 49 -27.50 18.49 1.91
CA GLN A 49 -27.25 19.13 3.20
C GLN A 49 -26.57 18.16 4.18
N VAL A 50 -26.92 16.88 4.16
CA VAL A 50 -26.30 15.86 5.02
C VAL A 50 -24.88 15.58 4.54
N LEU A 51 -24.66 15.47 3.23
CA LEU A 51 -23.34 15.26 2.65
C LEU A 51 -22.38 16.40 3.01
N THR A 52 -22.86 17.64 3.08
CA THR A 52 -22.04 18.81 3.45
C THR A 52 -21.65 18.87 4.93
N LEU A 53 -22.25 18.04 5.79
CA LEU A 53 -21.85 17.95 7.21
C LEU A 53 -20.68 16.99 7.44
N LEU A 54 -20.37 16.11 6.48
CA LEU A 54 -19.33 15.11 6.61
C LEU A 54 -17.98 15.68 6.16
N SER A 55 -16.93 15.38 6.92
CA SER A 55 -15.58 15.56 6.38
C SER A 55 -15.31 14.55 5.27
N PRO A 56 -14.32 14.79 4.39
CA PRO A 56 -13.90 13.80 3.40
C PRO A 56 -13.57 12.42 4.02
N HIS A 57 -12.98 12.42 5.22
CA HIS A 57 -12.65 11.20 5.95
C HIS A 57 -13.89 10.46 6.46
N ASP A 58 -14.88 11.19 7.00
CA ASP A 58 -16.14 10.58 7.45
C ASP A 58 -16.90 9.95 6.28
N LEU A 59 -16.90 10.62 5.12
CA LEU A 59 -17.53 10.11 3.92
C LEU A 59 -16.84 8.82 3.47
N GLU A 60 -15.51 8.78 3.44
CA GLU A 60 -14.72 7.59 3.10
C GLU A 60 -15.04 6.40 4.03
N ILE A 61 -15.07 6.63 5.35
CA ILE A 61 -15.39 5.57 6.31
C ILE A 61 -16.82 5.04 6.09
N ARG A 62 -17.78 5.93 5.80
CA ARG A 62 -19.18 5.52 5.59
C ARG A 62 -19.39 4.79 4.28
N THR A 63 -18.67 5.13 3.22
CA THR A 63 -18.81 4.47 1.92
C THR A 63 -18.00 3.18 1.83
N SER A 64 -16.79 3.19 2.39
CA SER A 64 -15.78 2.15 2.18
C SER A 64 -15.53 1.30 3.44
N GLY A 65 -16.19 1.62 4.55
CA GLY A 65 -15.93 1.00 5.85
C GLY A 65 -14.60 1.46 6.46
N ARG A 66 -14.37 1.06 7.71
CA ARG A 66 -13.06 1.24 8.35
C ARG A 66 -12.04 0.27 7.73
N PRO A 67 -10.83 0.72 7.38
CA PRO A 67 -9.79 -0.18 6.91
C PRO A 67 -9.46 -1.17 8.03
N HIS A 68 -9.47 -2.46 7.69
CA HIS A 68 -9.13 -3.55 8.61
C HIS A 68 -8.26 -4.55 7.87
N ILE A 69 -7.13 -4.93 8.47
CA ILE A 69 -6.19 -5.90 7.95
C ILE A 69 -6.47 -7.24 8.62
N SER A 70 -7.05 -8.16 7.86
CA SER A 70 -7.14 -9.58 8.23
C SER A 70 -5.81 -10.26 7.93
N LEU A 71 -5.12 -10.73 8.97
CA LEU A 71 -3.88 -11.48 8.82
C LEU A 71 -4.11 -12.86 8.22
N ASP A 72 -5.23 -13.51 8.53
CA ASP A 72 -5.59 -14.79 7.92
C ASP A 72 -5.72 -14.66 6.41
N PHE A 73 -6.41 -13.61 5.95
CA PHE A 73 -6.52 -13.31 4.53
C PHE A 73 -5.15 -13.01 3.92
N LEU A 74 -4.36 -12.15 4.57
CA LEU A 74 -3.04 -11.76 4.07
C LEU A 74 -2.12 -12.98 3.95
N LYS A 75 -2.06 -13.82 5.00
CA LYS A 75 -1.26 -15.04 5.07
C LYS A 75 -1.70 -16.05 4.00
N GLY A 76 -2.99 -16.31 3.90
CA GLY A 76 -3.56 -17.24 2.91
C GLY A 76 -3.35 -16.84 1.45
N HIS A 77 -3.03 -15.57 1.19
CA HIS A 77 -2.74 -15.07 -0.16
C HIS A 77 -1.27 -14.67 -0.37
N THR A 78 -0.40 -14.89 0.62
CA THR A 78 1.04 -14.56 0.49
C THR A 78 1.77 -15.64 -0.30
N MET A 79 2.58 -15.23 -1.27
CA MET A 79 3.43 -16.14 -2.04
C MET A 79 4.87 -16.14 -1.52
N TYR A 80 5.39 -17.32 -1.19
CA TYR A 80 6.80 -17.50 -0.84
C TYR A 80 7.64 -17.78 -2.09
N GLN A 81 8.74 -17.05 -2.26
CA GLN A 81 9.58 -17.10 -3.45
C GLN A 81 10.90 -17.83 -3.17
N VAL A 82 11.47 -18.43 -4.22
CA VAL A 82 12.84 -18.98 -4.21
C VAL A 82 13.08 -19.99 -3.08
N GLY A 83 12.18 -20.98 -2.96
CA GLY A 83 12.34 -22.09 -2.01
C GLY A 83 12.01 -21.78 -0.55
N LEU A 84 11.61 -20.54 -0.24
CA LEU A 84 11.00 -20.23 1.06
C LEU A 84 9.67 -20.96 1.21
N VAL A 85 9.39 -21.40 2.44
CA VAL A 85 8.12 -22.04 2.80
C VAL A 85 7.56 -21.42 4.08
N GLU A 86 6.25 -21.55 4.28
CA GLU A 86 5.55 -20.98 5.44
C GLU A 86 6.10 -21.49 6.78
N SER A 87 6.57 -22.74 6.82
CA SER A 87 7.12 -23.39 8.01
C SER A 87 8.57 -23.02 8.33
N ASP A 88 9.20 -22.12 7.55
CA ASP A 88 10.53 -21.65 7.88
C ASP A 88 10.49 -20.81 9.17
N VAL A 89 11.41 -21.07 10.10
CA VAL A 89 11.42 -20.44 11.43
C VAL A 89 11.35 -18.91 11.37
N HIS A 90 12.09 -18.27 10.47
CA HIS A 90 12.05 -16.81 10.31
C HIS A 90 10.73 -16.30 9.69
N ILE A 91 9.99 -17.13 8.95
CA ILE A 91 8.66 -16.81 8.44
C ILE A 91 7.62 -16.92 9.56
N GLU A 92 7.73 -17.93 10.42
CA GLU A 92 6.92 -18.02 11.65
C GLU A 92 7.14 -16.78 12.53
N TYR A 93 8.39 -16.32 12.68
CA TYR A 93 8.67 -15.09 13.42
C TYR A 93 8.00 -13.87 12.82
N PHE A 94 8.00 -13.77 11.48
CA PHE A 94 7.37 -12.68 10.76
C PHE A 94 5.86 -12.62 11.02
N TRP A 95 5.15 -13.75 10.89
CA TRP A 95 3.71 -13.79 11.14
C TRP A 95 3.35 -13.58 12.60
N THR A 96 4.08 -14.22 13.52
CA THR A 96 3.92 -14.02 14.97
C THR A 96 4.12 -12.55 15.35
N THR A 97 5.08 -11.87 14.70
CA THR A 97 5.29 -10.43 14.90
C THR A 97 4.06 -9.64 14.44
N LEU A 98 3.56 -9.90 13.22
CA LEU A 98 2.40 -9.20 12.68
C LEU A 98 1.14 -9.45 13.53
N GLU A 99 0.96 -10.64 14.08
CA GLU A 99 -0.14 -10.94 15.02
C GLU A 99 -0.09 -10.10 16.29
N SER A 100 1.12 -9.69 16.73
CA SER A 100 1.30 -8.79 17.86
C SER A 100 1.07 -7.31 17.54
N PHE A 101 0.91 -6.95 16.26
CA PHE A 101 0.75 -5.56 15.83
C PHE A 101 -0.69 -5.09 16.01
N SER A 102 -0.83 -3.82 16.40
CA SER A 102 -2.10 -3.10 16.32
C SER A 102 -2.56 -2.95 14.86
N GLN A 103 -3.86 -2.70 14.65
CA GLN A 103 -4.37 -2.43 13.29
C GLN A 103 -3.71 -1.21 12.62
N GLU A 104 -3.27 -0.22 13.38
CA GLU A 104 -2.50 0.92 12.87
C GLU A 104 -1.08 0.52 12.43
N GLU A 105 -0.40 -0.34 13.19
CA GLU A 105 0.89 -0.91 12.78
C GLU A 105 0.73 -1.80 11.54
N LEU A 106 -0.33 -2.62 11.47
CA LEU A 106 -0.63 -3.45 10.30
C LEU A 106 -0.92 -2.60 9.05
N ALA A 107 -1.70 -1.52 9.18
CA ALA A 107 -1.93 -0.59 8.08
C ALA A 107 -0.63 0.06 7.59
N ARG A 108 0.25 0.47 8.52
CA ARG A 108 1.58 1.00 8.18
C ARG A 108 2.47 -0.06 7.51
N PHE A 109 2.39 -1.30 7.96
CA PHE A 109 3.06 -2.44 7.34
C PHE A 109 2.59 -2.66 5.90
N ILE A 110 1.28 -2.70 5.64
CA ILE A 110 0.74 -2.84 4.27
C ILE A 110 1.16 -1.67 3.38
N LYS A 111 1.18 -0.44 3.92
CA LYS A 111 1.67 0.73 3.18
C LYS A 111 3.18 0.63 2.91
N PHE A 112 3.96 0.08 3.83
CA PHE A 112 5.39 -0.17 3.64
C PHE A 112 5.63 -1.25 2.58
N ALA A 113 5.05 -2.44 2.75
CA ALA A 113 5.28 -3.61 1.90
C ALA A 113 4.70 -3.46 0.49
N CYS A 114 3.51 -2.87 0.39
CA CYS A 114 2.70 -2.90 -0.83
C CYS A 114 2.31 -1.51 -1.36
N ASN A 115 2.65 -0.43 -0.64
CA ASN A 115 2.14 0.92 -0.92
C ASN A 115 0.61 1.00 -1.06
N GLN A 116 -0.11 0.09 -0.39
CA GLN A 116 -1.56 0.06 -0.32
C GLN A 116 -2.05 0.65 1.00
N GLU A 117 -3.28 1.13 1.02
CA GLU A 117 -3.95 1.62 2.23
C GLU A 117 -4.97 0.62 2.77
N ARG A 118 -5.37 -0.35 1.94
CA ARG A 118 -6.34 -1.39 2.24
C ARG A 118 -5.93 -2.70 1.57
N ILE A 119 -6.40 -3.81 2.12
CA ILE A 119 -6.38 -5.12 1.46
C ILE A 119 -7.82 -5.49 1.07
N PRO A 120 -8.02 -6.33 0.02
CA PRO A 120 -9.33 -6.90 -0.27
C PRO A 120 -9.88 -7.66 0.94
N GLN A 121 -11.19 -7.58 1.15
CA GLN A 121 -11.86 -8.33 2.23
C GLN A 121 -12.33 -9.72 1.80
N THR A 122 -12.42 -9.95 0.49
CA THR A 122 -12.93 -11.20 -0.09
C THR A 122 -12.05 -11.62 -1.27
N CYS A 123 -11.75 -12.91 -1.39
CA CYS A 123 -11.26 -13.49 -2.64
C CYS A 123 -12.38 -14.32 -3.27
N PRO A 124 -12.98 -13.88 -4.39
CA PRO A 124 -13.95 -14.69 -5.12
C PRO A 124 -13.40 -16.06 -5.50
N CYS A 125 -12.07 -16.19 -5.64
CA CYS A 125 -11.36 -17.43 -5.94
C CYS A 125 -11.63 -18.60 -4.96
N GLN A 126 -11.97 -18.31 -3.69
CA GLN A 126 -12.22 -19.34 -2.67
C GLN A 126 -13.67 -19.87 -2.67
N GLU A 127 -14.61 -19.16 -3.31
CA GLU A 127 -16.05 -19.48 -3.28
C GLU A 127 -16.49 -20.46 -4.39
N GLY A 128 -15.56 -20.98 -5.21
CA GLY A 128 -15.80 -22.10 -6.13
C GLY A 128 -16.79 -21.86 -7.27
N GLY A 129 -17.30 -20.64 -7.46
CA GLY A 129 -18.22 -20.30 -8.54
C GLY A 129 -17.57 -20.33 -9.94
N PRO A 130 -18.36 -20.54 -11.01
CA PRO A 130 -17.85 -20.60 -12.39
C PRO A 130 -17.28 -19.27 -12.93
N ASP A 131 -17.51 -18.15 -12.23
CA ASP A 131 -17.05 -16.80 -12.60
C ASP A 131 -15.86 -16.33 -11.71
N THR A 132 -15.25 -17.24 -10.95
CA THR A 132 -14.18 -16.94 -9.97
C THR A 132 -12.78 -16.79 -10.58
N ALA A 133 -12.69 -16.79 -11.92
CA ALA A 133 -11.46 -16.96 -12.66
C ALA A 133 -10.44 -15.79 -12.59
N HIS A 134 -10.73 -14.66 -11.94
CA HIS A 134 -9.97 -13.44 -12.23
C HIS A 134 -9.58 -12.51 -11.07
N VAL A 135 -9.58 -12.97 -9.81
CA VAL A 135 -8.88 -12.20 -8.75
C VAL A 135 -7.63 -12.97 -8.36
N PRO A 136 -6.44 -12.57 -8.86
CA PRO A 136 -5.18 -13.10 -8.36
C PRO A 136 -5.13 -12.93 -6.84
N PRO A 137 -4.50 -13.88 -6.10
CA PRO A 137 -4.29 -13.68 -4.68
C PRO A 137 -3.65 -12.32 -4.43
N TYR A 138 -4.04 -11.65 -3.33
CA TYR A 138 -3.47 -10.37 -2.96
C TYR A 138 -1.94 -10.45 -3.06
N PRO A 139 -1.28 -9.58 -3.84
CA PRO A 139 -0.03 -9.95 -4.52
C PRO A 139 1.22 -9.98 -3.63
N MET A 140 1.08 -9.99 -2.29
CA MET A 140 2.22 -9.94 -1.38
C MET A 140 3.12 -11.16 -1.54
N LYS A 141 4.41 -10.91 -1.75
CA LYS A 141 5.44 -11.92 -1.92
C LYS A 141 6.51 -11.77 -0.86
N ILE A 142 7.01 -12.88 -0.32
CA ILE A 142 8.18 -12.90 0.54
C ILE A 142 9.30 -13.63 -0.18
N ALA A 143 10.46 -12.99 -0.26
CA ALA A 143 11.64 -13.49 -0.94
C ALA A 143 12.87 -13.40 -0.03
N PRO A 144 13.92 -14.22 -0.30
CA PRO A 144 15.18 -14.12 0.42
C PRO A 144 15.78 -12.70 0.36
N PRO A 145 16.57 -12.30 1.36
CA PRO A 145 17.17 -10.98 1.40
C PRO A 145 18.23 -10.83 0.31
N ASP A 146 18.39 -9.61 -0.20
CA ASP A 146 19.54 -9.26 -1.04
C ASP A 146 20.71 -8.77 -0.15
N GLY A 147 21.95 -8.97 -0.58
CA GLY A 147 23.15 -8.42 0.08
C GLY A 147 23.88 -9.35 1.07
N THR A 148 25.08 -8.93 1.48
CA THR A 148 26.02 -9.71 2.31
C THR A 148 26.02 -9.26 3.77
N GLY A 149 26.51 -10.12 4.68
CA GLY A 149 26.64 -9.83 6.12
C GLY A 149 25.63 -10.55 7.02
N PRO A 150 25.75 -10.39 8.35
CA PRO A 150 24.92 -11.09 9.32
C PRO A 150 23.42 -10.73 9.19
N PRO A 151 22.49 -11.71 9.21
CA PRO A 151 21.06 -11.46 9.04
C PRO A 151 20.50 -10.37 9.96
N ASP A 152 20.86 -10.39 11.24
CA ASP A 152 20.34 -9.48 12.27
C ASP A 152 20.73 -8.01 12.08
N SER A 153 21.80 -7.76 11.33
CA SER A 153 22.23 -6.40 10.98
C SER A 153 21.54 -5.83 9.73
N ARG A 154 20.84 -6.66 8.95
CA ARG A 154 20.23 -6.24 7.68
C ARG A 154 18.85 -5.62 7.88
N TYR A 155 18.54 -4.63 7.07
CA TYR A 155 17.20 -4.04 6.97
C TYR A 155 16.29 -4.88 6.08
N ILE A 156 14.99 -4.80 6.35
CA ILE A 156 13.95 -5.34 5.46
C ILE A 156 13.85 -4.41 4.25
N ARG A 157 14.04 -4.95 3.05
CA ARG A 157 13.86 -4.20 1.79
C ARG A 157 12.53 -4.58 1.17
N VAL A 158 11.88 -3.63 0.50
CA VAL A 158 10.62 -3.85 -0.20
C VAL A 158 10.72 -3.35 -1.64
N GLU A 159 10.13 -4.10 -2.56
CA GLU A 159 9.93 -3.73 -3.95
C GLU A 159 8.44 -3.52 -4.15
N THR A 160 7.96 -2.32 -3.81
CA THR A 160 6.53 -2.02 -3.75
C THR A 160 5.82 -2.23 -5.09
N CYS A 161 6.48 -1.96 -6.22
CA CYS A 161 5.96 -2.24 -7.57
C CYS A 161 5.67 -3.72 -7.82
N MET A 162 6.40 -4.62 -7.15
CA MET A 162 6.27 -6.08 -7.27
C MET A 162 5.57 -6.69 -6.06
N PHE A 163 5.16 -5.87 -5.09
CA PHE A 163 4.60 -6.27 -3.80
C PHE A 163 5.48 -7.29 -3.06
N MET A 164 6.80 -7.13 -3.16
CA MET A 164 7.77 -8.10 -2.67
C MET A 164 8.54 -7.60 -1.44
N ILE A 165 8.61 -8.42 -0.42
CA ILE A 165 9.39 -8.21 0.81
C ILE A 165 10.63 -9.09 0.75
N LYS A 166 11.80 -8.48 0.85
CA LYS A 166 13.10 -9.14 0.98
C LYS A 166 13.40 -9.29 2.46
N LEU A 167 13.11 -10.46 3.03
CA LEU A 167 13.11 -10.68 4.46
C LEU A 167 14.39 -11.38 4.92
N PRO A 168 15.25 -10.75 5.74
CA PRO A 168 16.39 -11.44 6.32
C PRO A 168 15.97 -12.58 7.25
N GLN A 169 16.76 -13.66 7.28
CA GLN A 169 16.60 -14.78 8.20
C GLN A 169 17.09 -14.39 9.61
N TYR A 170 16.32 -13.54 10.30
CA TYR A 170 16.66 -13.07 11.64
C TYR A 170 16.76 -14.22 12.64
N SER A 171 17.69 -14.11 13.58
CA SER A 171 18.05 -15.20 14.51
C SER A 171 16.95 -15.51 15.53
N CYS A 172 16.15 -14.52 15.93
CA CYS A 172 15.08 -14.69 16.90
C CYS A 172 13.88 -13.73 16.70
N GLN A 173 12.80 -14.03 17.42
CA GLN A 173 11.54 -13.27 17.41
C GLN A 173 11.73 -11.79 17.76
N GLU A 174 12.58 -11.50 18.73
CA GLU A 174 12.82 -10.14 19.22
C GLU A 174 13.48 -9.28 18.14
N VAL A 175 14.48 -9.83 17.44
CA VAL A 175 15.15 -9.13 16.33
C VAL A 175 14.17 -8.91 15.17
N MET A 176 13.37 -9.91 14.81
CA MET A 176 12.32 -9.76 13.79
C MET A 176 11.35 -8.62 14.14
N THR A 177 10.86 -8.61 15.39
CA THR A 177 9.93 -7.60 15.89
C THR A 177 10.53 -6.21 15.84
N GLN A 178 11.76 -6.05 16.32
CA GLN A 178 12.48 -4.78 16.30
C GLN A 178 12.69 -4.27 14.88
N ARG A 179 13.09 -5.16 13.95
CA ARG A 179 13.38 -4.80 12.55
C ARG A 179 12.12 -4.45 11.76
N LEU A 180 11.03 -5.19 11.94
CA LEU A 180 9.72 -4.85 11.35
C LEU A 180 9.20 -3.51 11.88
N ARG A 181 9.24 -3.28 13.19
CA ARG A 181 8.83 -1.99 13.77
C ARG A 181 9.70 -0.84 13.26
N TYR A 182 11.01 -1.04 13.14
CA TYR A 182 11.87 -0.04 12.54
C TYR A 182 11.43 0.28 11.11
N ALA A 183 11.26 -0.74 10.26
CA ALA A 183 10.92 -0.57 8.85
C ALA A 183 9.60 0.19 8.61
N ILE A 184 8.57 -0.06 9.42
CA ILE A 184 7.26 0.60 9.24
C ILE A 184 7.21 2.04 9.78
N ASN A 185 8.16 2.41 10.64
CA ASN A 185 8.23 3.75 11.27
C ASN A 185 9.29 4.64 10.62
N CYS A 186 10.46 4.08 10.30
CA CYS A 186 11.62 4.76 9.77
C CYS A 186 11.80 4.34 8.31
N ARG A 187 10.96 4.90 7.43
CA ARG A 187 11.14 4.73 5.98
C ARG A 187 12.39 5.47 5.54
N GLU A 188 13.51 4.79 5.53
CA GLU A 188 14.69 5.25 4.80
C GLU A 188 14.53 4.84 3.33
N ASP A 189 14.40 5.83 2.45
CA ASP A 189 14.49 5.58 1.02
C ASP A 189 15.99 5.35 0.70
N PRO A 190 16.38 4.18 0.16
CA PRO A 190 17.78 3.90 -0.17
C PRO A 190 18.37 4.85 -1.22
N LEU A 191 17.54 5.67 -1.90
CA LEU A 191 17.99 6.75 -2.78
C LEU A 191 18.28 8.07 -2.04
N SER A 192 17.93 8.16 -0.75
CA SER A 192 18.05 9.40 0.02
C SER A 192 19.48 9.74 0.46
N GLY A 193 20.41 8.77 0.44
CA GLY A 193 21.82 8.99 0.78
C GLY A 193 22.08 9.26 2.26
#